data_AF-A0A7W4FBE7-F1
#
_entry.id   AF-A0A7W4FBE7-F1
#
_cell.length_a   1.000
_cell.length_b   1.000
_cell.length_c   1.000
_cell.angle_alpha   90.00
_cell.angle_beta   90.00
_cell.angle_gamma   90.00
#
_symmetry.space_group_name_H-M   'P 1'
#
loop_
_entity.id
_entity.type
_entity.pdbx_description
1 polymer ?
#
loop_
_entity_poly.entity_id
_entity_poly.type
_entity_poly.pdbx_seq_one_letter_code
_entity_poly.pdbx_strand_id
1 'polypeptide(L)'
;MPSEISTASTTTRTSLSIDQCRKALDSLRVISPATYRQKKAYFDSLVTSVSQYSSVRGEVGVGTRDTVDALYKFKTGQVCAEIEHQVMNALVRRIDKGSQ
;
A
#
# COMPACT_ATOMS: atom_id res chain seq x y z
N MET A 1 -33.69 24.24 -15.56
CA MET A 1 -32.46 24.88 -15.05
C MET A 1 -32.05 24.18 -13.77
N PRO A 2 -30.74 23.97 -13.54
CA PRO A 2 -30.18 22.77 -12.93
C PRO A 2 -29.81 22.97 -11.46
N SER A 3 -29.77 21.87 -10.70
CA SER A 3 -28.81 21.71 -9.60
C SER A 3 -28.22 20.31 -9.72
N GLU A 4 -27.04 20.27 -10.31
CA GLU A 4 -26.26 19.06 -10.55
C GLU A 4 -25.94 18.38 -9.21
N ILE A 5 -26.37 17.14 -9.08
CA ILE A 5 -25.87 16.24 -8.05
C ILE A 5 -24.39 16.05 -8.35
N SER A 6 -23.54 16.45 -7.40
CA SER A 6 -22.10 16.29 -7.40
C SER A 6 -21.72 14.80 -7.47
N THR A 7 -21.75 14.22 -8.66
CA THR A 7 -21.15 12.93 -8.98
C THR A 7 -19.70 13.15 -9.40
N ALA A 8 -18.84 13.42 -8.42
CA ALA A 8 -17.39 13.37 -8.63
C ALA A 8 -16.66 12.99 -7.32
N SER A 9 -16.93 11.79 -6.82
CA SER A 9 -15.99 11.09 -5.92
C SER A 9 -15.91 9.60 -6.23
N THR A 10 -16.20 9.23 -7.48
CA THR A 10 -16.03 7.86 -7.96
C THR A 10 -14.78 7.82 -8.83
N THR A 11 -13.77 7.13 -8.32
CA THR A 11 -12.60 6.61 -9.06
C THR A 11 -11.37 7.50 -9.11
N THR A 12 -10.76 7.71 -7.95
CA THR A 12 -9.31 7.47 -7.86
C THR A 12 -9.08 6.37 -6.84
N ARG A 13 -9.50 5.15 -7.17
CA ARG A 13 -8.89 3.97 -6.55
C ARG A 13 -7.53 3.84 -7.22
N THR A 14 -6.64 4.80 -6.93
CA THR A 14 -5.25 4.81 -7.38
C THR A 14 -4.74 3.43 -7.02
N SER A 15 -4.40 2.61 -8.01
CA SER A 15 -3.55 1.47 -7.73
C SER A 15 -2.30 2.07 -7.09
N LEU A 16 -2.21 2.01 -5.77
CA LEU A 16 -1.10 2.59 -5.05
C LEU A 16 0.16 1.95 -5.62
N SER A 17 0.96 2.76 -6.30
CA SER A 17 2.20 2.23 -6.85
C SER A 17 3.08 1.85 -5.67
N ILE A 18 3.90 0.83 -5.86
CA ILE A 18 4.91 0.42 -4.88
C ILE A 18 5.76 1.63 -4.43
N ASP A 19 6.00 2.59 -5.31
CA ASP A 19 6.72 3.82 -5.00
C ASP A 19 5.98 4.74 -4.02
N GLN A 20 4.66 4.89 -4.15
CA GLN A 20 3.85 5.68 -3.21
C GLN A 20 3.89 5.04 -1.82
N CYS A 21 3.75 3.73 -1.75
CA CYS A 21 3.88 2.97 -0.52
C CYS A 21 5.25 3.12 0.13
N ARG A 22 6.32 3.08 -0.68
CA ARG A 22 7.69 3.30 -0.19
C ARG A 22 7.87 4.70 0.40
N LYS A 23 7.32 5.73 -0.25
CA LYS A 23 7.31 7.10 0.31
C LYS A 23 6.53 7.18 1.63
N ALA A 24 5.40 6.48 1.73
CA ALA A 24 4.62 6.41 2.96
C ALA A 24 5.39 5.70 4.10
N LEU A 25 6.17 4.65 3.80
CA LEU A 25 7.10 4.04 4.76
C LEU A 25 8.19 5.02 5.21
N ASP A 26 8.77 5.80 4.29
CA ASP A 26 9.77 6.81 4.64
C ASP A 26 9.21 7.87 5.59
N SER A 27 7.96 8.27 5.40
CA SER A 27 7.24 9.14 6.35
C SER A 27 7.08 8.49 7.73
N LEU A 28 6.62 7.23 7.79
CA LEU A 28 6.50 6.47 9.05
C LEU A 28 7.82 6.38 9.79
N ARG A 29 8.95 6.26 9.09
CA ARG A 29 10.27 6.19 9.71
C ARG A 29 10.55 7.40 10.60
N VAL A 30 10.05 8.58 10.23
CA VAL A 30 10.21 9.83 10.98
C VAL A 30 9.15 9.96 12.08
N ILE A 31 7.88 9.75 11.75
CA ILE A 31 6.76 10.09 12.66
C ILE A 31 6.40 8.95 13.63
N SER A 32 6.63 7.69 13.25
CA SER A 32 6.36 6.49 14.04
C SER A 32 7.35 5.34 13.72
N PRO A 33 8.58 5.38 14.27
CA PRO A 33 9.63 4.38 13.99
C PRO A 33 9.24 2.94 14.33
N ALA A 34 8.41 2.74 15.36
CA ALA A 34 7.92 1.41 15.74
C ALA A 34 6.99 0.82 14.67
N THR A 35 6.00 1.61 14.21
CA THR A 35 5.09 1.21 13.13
C THR A 35 5.83 1.01 11.82
N TYR A 36 6.83 1.87 11.52
CA TYR A 36 7.71 1.70 10.37
C TYR A 36 8.36 0.31 10.35
N ARG A 37 9.01 -0.12 11.44
CA ARG A 37 9.69 -1.43 11.49
C ARG A 37 8.73 -2.59 11.18
N GLN A 38 7.54 -2.56 11.77
CA GLN A 38 6.53 -3.61 11.55
C GLN A 38 6.04 -3.63 10.09
N LYS A 39 5.69 -2.48 9.53
CA LYS A 39 5.18 -2.40 8.16
C LYS A 39 6.25 -2.62 7.10
N LYS A 40 7.48 -2.17 7.35
CA LYS A 40 8.64 -2.39 6.48
C LYS A 40 8.98 -3.89 6.36
N ALA A 41 8.99 -4.62 7.47
CA ALA A 41 9.23 -6.06 7.45
C ALA A 41 8.16 -6.80 6.61
N TYR A 42 6.89 -6.43 6.77
CA TYR A 42 5.82 -7.04 5.98
C TYR A 42 5.92 -6.70 4.49
N PHE A 43 6.17 -5.44 4.17
CA PHE A 43 6.41 -4.99 2.80
C PHE A 43 7.61 -5.71 2.15
N ASP A 44 8.74 -5.81 2.85
CA ASP A 44 9.95 -6.49 2.35
C ASP A 44 9.70 -7.99 2.12
N SER A 45 8.92 -8.65 2.99
CA SER A 45 8.56 -10.06 2.81
C SER A 45 7.73 -10.29 1.55
N LEU A 46 6.83 -9.35 1.24
CA LEU A 46 6.00 -9.38 0.03
C LEU A 46 6.82 -9.11 -1.22
N VAL A 47 7.80 -8.21 -1.17
CA VAL A 47 8.71 -7.97 -2.31
C VAL A 47 9.65 -9.17 -2.53
N THR A 48 10.09 -9.84 -1.46
CA THR A 48 10.97 -11.02 -1.55
C THR A 48 10.24 -12.25 -2.10
N SER A 49 8.97 -12.46 -1.73
CA SER A 49 8.19 -13.56 -2.30
C SER A 49 7.97 -13.38 -3.82
N VAL A 50 7.91 -12.12 -4.27
CA VAL A 50 7.83 -11.79 -5.70
C VAL A 50 9.11 -12.09 -6.42
N SER A 51 10.28 -11.82 -5.83
CA SER A 51 11.54 -12.13 -6.51
C SER A 51 11.66 -13.64 -6.77
N GLN A 52 11.23 -14.47 -5.82
CA GLN A 52 11.21 -15.94 -5.98
C GLN A 52 10.17 -16.40 -7.00
N TYR A 53 8.98 -15.82 -6.99
CA TYR A 53 7.98 -16.15 -8.00
C TYR A 53 8.40 -15.67 -9.39
N SER A 54 9.03 -14.50 -9.51
CA SER A 54 9.49 -13.93 -10.77
C SER A 54 10.52 -14.81 -11.48
N SER A 55 11.37 -15.53 -10.73
CA SER A 55 12.37 -16.45 -11.31
C SER A 55 11.74 -17.71 -11.92
N VAL A 56 10.57 -18.14 -11.45
CA VAL A 56 9.86 -19.33 -11.98
C VAL A 56 8.62 -18.97 -12.81
N ARG A 57 8.26 -17.68 -12.89
CA ARG A 57 7.03 -17.19 -13.54
C ARG A 57 6.91 -17.62 -15.00
N GLY A 58 8.04 -17.79 -15.70
CA GLY A 58 8.07 -18.26 -17.09
C GLY A 58 7.90 -19.77 -17.25
N GLU A 59 8.11 -20.53 -16.18
CA GLU A 59 8.09 -22.00 -16.17
C GLU A 59 6.75 -22.58 -15.69
N VAL A 60 5.92 -21.74 -15.05
CA VAL A 60 4.58 -22.13 -14.59
C VAL A 60 3.52 -21.98 -15.68
N GLY A 61 2.48 -22.80 -15.61
CA GLY A 61 1.34 -22.71 -16.53
C GLY A 61 0.60 -21.36 -16.45
N VAL A 62 0.02 -20.92 -17.57
CA VAL A 62 -0.63 -19.59 -17.70
C VAL A 62 -1.69 -19.34 -16.62
N GLY A 63 -2.55 -20.32 -16.33
CA GLY A 63 -3.58 -20.17 -15.29
C GLY A 63 -3.01 -19.96 -13.88
N THR A 64 -1.93 -20.68 -13.53
CA THR A 64 -1.21 -20.49 -12.26
C THR A 64 -0.57 -19.10 -12.22
N ARG A 65 0.07 -18.70 -13.31
CA ARG A 65 0.70 -17.39 -13.44
C ARG A 65 -0.28 -16.25 -13.21
N ASP A 66 -1.39 -16.27 -13.92
CA ASP A 66 -2.38 -15.19 -13.86
C ASP A 66 -3.04 -15.11 -12.48
N THR A 67 -3.25 -16.25 -11.83
CA THR A 67 -3.77 -16.33 -10.45
C THR A 67 -2.79 -15.72 -9.43
N VAL A 68 -1.51 -16.08 -9.51
CA VAL A 68 -0.49 -15.56 -8.58
C VAL A 68 -0.23 -14.07 -8.84
N ASP A 69 -0.21 -13.63 -10.09
CA ASP A 69 -0.09 -12.22 -10.48
C ASP A 69 -1.25 -11.38 -9.87
N ALA A 70 -2.49 -11.88 -9.97
CA ALA A 70 -3.66 -11.23 -9.38
C ALA A 70 -3.58 -11.17 -7.85
N LEU A 71 -3.19 -12.27 -7.21
CA LEU A 71 -2.98 -12.33 -5.77
C LEU A 71 -1.92 -11.32 -5.32
N TYR A 72 -0.81 -11.25 -6.06
CA TYR A 72 0.26 -10.31 -5.77
C TYR A 72 -0.22 -8.86 -5.87
N LYS A 73 -0.92 -8.50 -6.95
CA LYS A 73 -1.50 -7.16 -7.11
C LYS A 73 -2.42 -6.80 -5.95
N PHE A 74 -3.28 -7.74 -5.54
CA PHE A 74 -4.18 -7.55 -4.40
C PHE A 74 -3.41 -7.32 -3.10
N LYS A 75 -2.47 -8.22 -2.76
CA LYS A 75 -1.70 -8.13 -1.51
C LYS A 75 -0.85 -6.87 -1.45
N THR A 76 -0.22 -6.48 -2.57
CA THR A 76 0.50 -5.22 -2.69
C THR A 76 -0.43 -4.05 -2.37
N GLY A 77 -1.57 -3.95 -3.05
CA GLY A 77 -2.53 -2.88 -2.81
C GLY A 77 -3.02 -2.84 -1.36
N GLN A 78 -3.29 -4.00 -0.77
CA GLN A 78 -3.70 -4.13 0.63
C GLN A 78 -2.64 -3.57 1.59
N VAL A 79 -1.37 -3.97 1.44
CA VAL A 79 -0.27 -3.49 2.30
C VAL A 79 -0.04 -1.99 2.13
N CYS A 80 -0.09 -1.49 0.90
CA CYS A 80 0.08 -0.07 0.61
C CYS A 80 -1.00 0.78 1.29
N ALA A 81 -2.27 0.37 1.15
CA ALA A 81 -3.39 1.08 1.79
C ALA A 81 -3.28 1.06 3.32
N GLU A 82 -2.83 -0.06 3.90
CA GLU A 82 -2.63 -0.15 5.34
C GLU A 82 -1.50 0.79 5.82
N ILE A 83 -0.39 0.87 5.08
CA ILE A 83 0.71 1.78 5.39
C ILE A 83 0.25 3.24 5.35
N GLU A 84 -0.49 3.64 4.32
CA GLU A 84 -1.04 5.00 4.21
C GLU A 84 -1.99 5.33 5.36
N HIS A 85 -2.85 4.38 5.74
CA HIS A 85 -3.71 4.54 6.90
C HIS A 85 -2.91 4.72 8.19
N GLN A 86 -1.80 3.98 8.37
CA GLN A 86 -0.92 4.15 9.52
C GLN A 86 -0.20 5.51 9.51
N VAL A 87 0.20 6.01 8.34
CA VAL A 87 0.74 7.38 8.20
C VAL A 87 -0.29 8.39 8.69
N MET A 88 -1.53 8.32 8.19
CA MET A 88 -2.59 9.25 8.57
C MET A 88 -2.86 9.21 10.07
N ASN A 89 -2.99 8.02 10.67
CA ASN A 89 -3.20 7.88 12.10
C ASN A 89 -2.03 8.42 12.94
N ALA A 90 -0.78 8.22 12.49
CA ALA A 90 0.38 8.75 13.16
C ALA A 90 0.42 10.29 13.09
N LEU A 91 0.02 10.88 11.95
CA LEU A 91 -0.07 12.34 11.78
C LEU A 91 -1.17 12.94 12.67
N VAL A 92 -2.37 12.37 12.69
CA VAL A 92 -3.49 12.83 13.54
C VAL A 92 -3.06 12.85 15.01
N ARG A 93 -2.47 11.75 15.51
CA ARG A 93 -1.98 11.68 16.90
C ARG A 93 -0.91 12.72 17.23
N ARG A 94 -0.15 13.21 16.25
CA ARG A 94 0.85 14.26 16.45
C ARG A 94 0.20 15.63 16.54
N ILE A 95 -0.83 15.89 15.72
CA ILE A 95 -1.63 17.12 15.77
C ILE A 95 -2.35 17.21 17.11
N ASP A 96 -3.02 16.14 17.54
CA ASP A 96 -3.74 16.09 18.81
C ASP A 96 -2.82 16.38 20.00
N LYS A 97 -1.60 15.83 19.99
CA LYS A 97 -0.58 16.06 21.03
C LYS A 97 0.03 17.46 21.01
N GLY A 98 0.07 18.12 19.85
CA GLY A 98 0.58 19.49 19.72
C GLY A 98 -0.47 20.55 20.00
N SER A 99 -1.75 20.16 20.08
CA SER A 99 -2.88 21.04 20.43
C SER A 99 -3.15 21.12 21.94
N GLN A 100 -2.27 20.55 22.77
CA GLN A 100 -2.38 20.48 24.22
C GLN A 100 -1.11 21.04 24.87
#